data_AF-A0A6G4VL99-F1
#
_entry.id   AF-A0A6G4VL99-F1
#
_cell.length_a   1.000
_cell.length_b   1.000
_cell.length_c   1.000
_cell.angle_alpha   90.00
_cell.angle_beta   90.00
_cell.angle_gamma   90.00
#
_symmetry.space_group_name_H-M   'P 1'
#
loop_
_entity.id
_entity.type
_entity.pdbx_description
1 polymer ?
#
loop_
_entity_poly.entity_id
_entity_poly.type
_entity_poly.pdbx_seq_one_letter_code
_entity_poly.pdbx_strand_id
1 'polypeptide(L)'
;MGQAKTRGPYAKTPARRAEIVRAARDSFADNGYAKASLRDIAERAGITHAGLLHHFRNKEEVLAAVLAERDAEEWRQGLEQVDSPDQLAPYLAELIRHHQKAPELMRLWIELAAAASRPDHPAHTHFVERYERGRTQFAEGFHDEAARGRLREGVSPESAAVLFHAVLNGLQLQWVLDQDLDIVGPVADFVGLLFDHDHTDE
;
A
#
# COMPACT_ATOMS: atom_id res chain seq x y z
N MET A 1 -14.13 49.93 -6.46
CA MET A 1 -13.65 48.58 -6.86
C MET A 1 -13.05 47.91 -5.64
N GLY A 2 -13.67 46.85 -5.15
CA GLY A 2 -13.19 46.07 -4.00
C GLY A 2 -13.86 44.70 -4.03
N GLN A 3 -13.30 43.76 -4.79
CA GLN A 3 -13.77 42.39 -4.80
C GLN A 3 -13.35 41.70 -3.50
N ALA A 4 -14.31 41.44 -2.62
CA ALA A 4 -14.14 40.47 -1.54
C ALA A 4 -14.18 39.05 -2.16
N LYS A 5 -13.02 38.39 -2.20
CA LYS A 5 -12.92 36.95 -2.52
C LYS A 5 -13.33 36.13 -1.29
N THR A 6 -14.61 35.79 -1.21
CA THR A 6 -15.12 34.86 -0.18
C THR A 6 -14.66 33.44 -0.50
N ARG A 7 -13.55 32.98 0.10
CA ARG A 7 -13.15 31.56 0.08
C ARG A 7 -14.05 30.78 1.04
N GLY A 8 -15.04 30.08 0.49
CA GLY A 8 -16.10 29.40 1.24
C GLY A 8 -15.67 28.17 2.08
N PRO A 9 -16.55 27.70 3.00
CA PRO A 9 -16.29 26.61 3.95
C PRO A 9 -15.92 25.25 3.31
N TYR A 10 -16.25 25.06 2.04
CA TYR A 10 -15.99 23.82 1.29
C TYR A 10 -14.51 23.51 1.06
N ALA A 11 -13.60 24.50 1.14
CA ALA A 11 -12.16 24.24 1.06
C ALA A 11 -11.55 23.83 2.42
N LYS A 12 -12.20 24.20 3.54
CA LYS A 12 -11.73 23.86 4.89
C LYS A 12 -12.09 22.42 5.29
N THR A 13 -13.23 21.91 4.83
CA THR A 13 -13.71 20.57 5.17
C THR A 13 -12.83 19.43 4.62
N PRO A 14 -12.37 19.44 3.35
CA PRO A 14 -11.47 18.43 2.81
C PRO A 14 -10.08 18.46 3.45
N ALA A 15 -9.51 19.67 3.65
CA ALA A 15 -8.23 19.83 4.33
C ALA A 15 -8.30 19.26 5.76
N ARG A 16 -9.38 19.57 6.49
CA ARG A 16 -9.61 19.05 7.83
C ARG A 16 -9.77 17.53 7.83
N ARG A 17 -10.52 16.98 6.88
CA ARG A 17 -10.67 15.53 6.73
C ARG A 17 -9.30 14.85 6.55
N ALA A 18 -8.44 15.40 5.70
CA ALA A 18 -7.09 14.87 5.48
C ALA A 18 -6.20 14.97 6.73
N GLU A 19 -6.31 16.03 7.54
CA GLU A 19 -5.62 16.12 8.84
C GLU A 19 -6.05 15.02 9.80
N ILE A 20 -7.35 14.73 9.88
CA ILE A 20 -7.88 13.65 10.72
C ILE A 20 -7.37 12.30 10.24
N VAL A 21 -7.34 12.05 8.93
CA VAL A 21 -6.83 10.79 8.35
C VAL A 21 -5.36 10.60 8.68
N ARG A 22 -4.52 11.63 8.53
CA ARG A 22 -3.11 11.56 8.93
C ARG A 22 -2.95 11.27 10.43
N ALA A 23 -3.66 11.99 11.28
CA ALA A 23 -3.63 11.75 12.73
C ALA A 23 -4.08 10.33 13.10
N ALA A 24 -5.08 9.79 12.40
CA ALA A 24 -5.57 8.44 12.60
C ALA A 24 -4.56 7.39 12.17
N ARG A 25 -3.97 7.55 10.97
CA ARG A 25 -2.91 6.67 10.46
C ARG A 25 -1.75 6.59 11.45
N ASP A 26 -1.27 7.74 11.92
CA ASP A 26 -0.14 7.78 12.85
C ASP A 26 -0.54 7.16 14.21
N SER A 27 -1.77 7.38 14.69
CA SER A 27 -2.28 6.74 15.91
C SER A 27 -2.41 5.22 15.78
N PHE A 28 -2.82 4.72 14.62
CA PHE A 28 -2.86 3.29 14.31
C PHE A 28 -1.46 2.69 14.20
N ALA A 29 -0.50 3.41 13.62
CA ALA A 29 0.88 2.95 13.51
C ALA A 29 1.57 2.83 14.88
N ASP A 30 1.27 3.75 15.80
CA ASP A 30 1.85 3.76 17.16
C ASP A 30 1.22 2.70 18.08
N ASN A 31 -0.10 2.49 17.98
CA ASN A 31 -0.86 1.72 18.98
C ASN A 31 -1.54 0.45 18.44
N GLY A 32 -1.51 0.24 17.13
CA GLY A 32 -2.33 -0.73 16.43
C GLY A 32 -3.79 -0.27 16.30
N TYR A 33 -4.50 -0.80 15.29
CA TYR A 33 -5.90 -0.45 15.06
C TYR A 33 -6.77 -0.71 16.28
N ALA A 34 -6.66 -1.87 16.95
CA ALA A 34 -7.56 -2.25 18.04
C ALA A 34 -7.54 -1.25 19.22
N LYS A 35 -6.37 -0.76 19.63
CA LYS A 35 -6.21 0.08 20.82
C LYS A 35 -6.48 1.57 20.59
N ALA A 36 -6.33 2.07 19.37
CA ALA A 36 -6.56 3.48 19.07
C ALA A 36 -8.03 3.88 19.32
N SER A 37 -8.28 5.06 19.90
CA SER A 37 -9.65 5.56 20.10
C SER A 37 -9.93 6.80 19.25
N LEU A 38 -11.20 7.05 18.92
CA LEU A 38 -11.61 8.29 18.24
C LEU A 38 -11.27 9.55 19.05
N ARG A 39 -11.16 9.44 20.38
CA ARG A 39 -10.76 10.56 21.23
C ARG A 39 -9.29 10.89 21.05
N ASP A 40 -8.41 9.89 21.09
CA ASP A 40 -6.97 10.08 20.91
C ASP A 40 -6.68 10.62 19.50
N ILE A 41 -7.41 10.14 18.49
CA ILE A 41 -7.31 10.63 17.11
C ILE A 41 -7.77 12.09 17.02
N ALA A 42 -8.88 12.46 17.67
CA ALA A 42 -9.37 13.84 17.68
C ALA A 42 -8.37 14.78 18.38
N GLU A 43 -7.80 14.35 19.50
CA GLU A 43 -6.77 15.09 20.23
C GLU A 43 -5.52 15.29 19.37
N ARG A 44 -5.02 14.23 18.73
CA ARG A 44 -3.88 14.32 17.79
C ARG A 44 -4.17 15.23 16.60
N ALA A 45 -5.41 15.23 16.10
CA ALA A 45 -5.84 16.11 15.01
C ALA A 45 -6.11 17.56 15.46
N GLY A 46 -6.01 17.87 16.77
CA GLY A 46 -6.28 19.19 17.31
C GLY A 46 -7.74 19.63 17.19
N ILE A 47 -8.69 18.68 17.26
CA ILE A 47 -10.12 18.94 17.19
C ILE A 47 -10.89 18.28 18.35
N THR A 48 -12.13 18.69 18.54
CA THR A 48 -13.01 18.03 19.51
C THR A 48 -13.47 16.68 19.00
N HIS A 49 -13.80 15.76 19.91
CA HIS A 49 -14.41 14.47 19.55
C HIS A 49 -15.70 14.65 18.73
N ALA A 50 -16.55 15.62 19.09
CA ALA A 50 -17.72 15.98 18.30
C ALA A 50 -17.34 16.47 16.89
N GLY A 51 -16.29 17.29 16.79
CA GLY A 51 -15.68 17.73 15.53
C GLY A 51 -15.29 16.56 14.64
N LEU A 52 -14.62 15.55 15.18
CA LEU A 52 -14.26 14.34 14.44
C LEU A 52 -15.51 13.59 13.97
N LEU A 53 -16.50 13.42 14.86
CA LEU A 53 -17.74 12.71 14.55
C LEU A 53 -18.57 13.38 13.44
N HIS A 54 -18.41 14.69 13.22
CA HIS A 54 -18.99 15.37 12.06
C HIS A 54 -18.37 14.93 10.73
N HIS A 55 -17.13 14.43 10.73
CA HIS A 55 -16.43 13.94 9.54
C HIS A 55 -16.47 12.42 9.40
N PHE A 56 -16.51 11.67 10.50
CA PHE A 56 -16.47 10.22 10.54
C PHE A 56 -17.37 9.69 11.63
N ARG A 57 -18.37 8.89 11.27
CA ARG A 57 -19.40 8.43 12.21
C ARG A 57 -18.85 7.44 13.24
N ASN A 58 -17.81 6.71 12.87
CA ASN A 58 -17.19 5.69 13.71
C ASN A 58 -15.72 5.47 13.30
N LYS A 59 -15.03 4.59 14.04
CA LYS A 59 -13.63 4.24 13.82
C LYS A 59 -13.40 3.44 12.52
N GLU A 60 -14.41 2.72 12.05
CA GLU A 60 -14.35 1.95 10.80
C GLU A 60 -14.32 2.88 9.58
N GLU A 61 -15.12 3.96 9.57
CA GLU A 61 -15.06 4.98 8.52
C GLU A 61 -13.71 5.72 8.51
N VAL A 62 -13.08 5.91 9.68
CA VAL A 62 -11.73 6.45 9.78
C VAL A 62 -10.72 5.46 9.18
N LEU A 63 -10.81 4.19 9.54
CA LEU A 63 -9.94 3.13 8.99
C LEU A 63 -10.07 3.05 7.46
N ALA A 64 -11.29 3.05 6.93
CA ALA A 64 -11.54 3.03 5.50
C ALA A 64 -10.89 4.22 4.78
N ALA A 65 -10.91 5.42 5.38
CA ALA A 65 -10.25 6.57 4.81
C ALA A 65 -8.71 6.53 4.90
N VAL A 66 -8.16 5.95 5.97
CA VAL A 66 -6.71 5.70 6.10
C VAL A 66 -6.23 4.70 5.04
N LEU A 67 -6.98 3.62 4.84
CA LEU A 67 -6.74 2.62 3.80
C LEU A 67 -6.80 3.25 2.39
N ALA A 68 -7.84 4.04 2.11
CA ALA A 68 -7.97 4.72 0.83
C ALA A 68 -6.87 5.76 0.56
N GLU A 69 -6.43 6.51 1.57
CA GLU A 69 -5.30 7.45 1.44
C GLU A 69 -4.01 6.70 1.09
N ARG A 70 -3.80 5.52 1.68
CA ARG A 70 -2.64 4.69 1.36
C ARG A 70 -2.66 4.18 -0.07
N ASP A 71 -3.76 3.58 -0.50
CA ASP A 71 -3.90 3.10 -1.88
C ASP A 71 -3.63 4.23 -2.88
N ALA A 72 -4.12 5.44 -2.59
CA ALA A 72 -3.89 6.60 -3.44
C ALA A 72 -2.45 7.12 -3.42
N GLU A 73 -1.70 6.91 -2.33
CA GLU A 73 -0.26 7.19 -2.27
C GLU A 73 0.53 6.15 -3.05
N GLU A 74 0.22 4.86 -2.89
CA GLU A 74 0.86 3.80 -3.67
C GLU A 74 0.62 3.97 -5.16
N TRP A 75 -0.61 4.24 -5.58
CA TRP A 75 -0.95 4.48 -6.98
C TRP A 75 -0.17 5.67 -7.56
N ARG A 76 -0.04 6.77 -6.80
CA ARG A 76 0.76 7.94 -7.21
C ARG A 76 2.26 7.65 -7.29
N GLN A 77 2.76 6.81 -6.39
CA GLN A 77 4.16 6.42 -6.33
C GLN A 77 4.48 5.30 -7.34
N GLY A 78 3.49 4.64 -7.93
CA GLY A 78 3.72 3.31 -8.45
C GLY A 78 2.63 2.67 -9.29
N LEU A 79 2.81 2.72 -10.61
CA LEU A 79 2.62 1.67 -11.64
C LEU A 79 2.47 2.25 -13.06
N GLU A 80 2.42 3.57 -13.22
CA GLU A 80 2.44 4.23 -14.54
C GLU A 80 3.86 4.29 -15.20
N GLN A 81 4.89 3.66 -14.62
CA GLN A 81 6.29 3.86 -15.05
C GLN A 81 7.15 2.59 -15.21
N VAL A 82 6.56 1.39 -15.21
CA VAL A 82 7.32 0.15 -15.47
C VAL A 82 6.88 -0.40 -16.82
N ASP A 83 7.65 -0.13 -17.87
CA ASP A 83 7.35 -0.55 -19.24
C ASP A 83 8.08 -1.85 -19.63
N SER A 84 8.96 -2.37 -18.76
CA SER A 84 9.71 -3.61 -18.98
C SER A 84 10.14 -4.31 -17.67
N PRO A 85 10.47 -5.61 -17.71
CA PRO A 85 11.03 -6.34 -16.56
C PRO A 85 12.32 -5.74 -16.02
N ASP A 86 13.15 -5.19 -16.91
CA ASP A 86 14.43 -4.58 -16.54
C ASP A 86 14.23 -3.34 -15.65
N GLN A 87 13.07 -2.70 -15.76
CA GLN A 87 12.67 -1.57 -14.91
C GLN A 87 11.96 -2.04 -13.62
N LEU A 88 11.39 -3.24 -13.61
CA LEU A 88 10.62 -3.78 -12.50
C LEU A 88 11.49 -3.94 -11.25
N ALA A 89 12.64 -4.61 -11.34
CA ALA A 89 13.51 -4.81 -10.19
C ALA A 89 14.07 -3.48 -9.60
N PRO A 90 14.62 -2.54 -10.40
CA PRO A 90 15.03 -1.22 -9.90
C PRO A 90 13.89 -0.41 -9.27
N TYR A 91 12.70 -0.44 -9.88
CA TYR A 91 11.52 0.23 -9.36
C TYR A 91 11.11 -0.33 -7.98
N LEU A 92 11.04 -1.66 -7.85
CA LEU A 92 10.70 -2.31 -6.59
C LEU A 92 11.75 -2.04 -5.52
N ALA A 93 13.03 -2.04 -5.88
CA ALA A 93 14.10 -1.71 -4.97
C ALA A 93 13.93 -0.30 -4.38
N GLU A 94 13.53 0.68 -5.20
CA GLU A 94 13.26 2.03 -4.73
C GLU A 94 11.98 2.12 -3.89
N LEU A 95 10.91 1.44 -4.31
CA LEU A 95 9.66 1.37 -3.56
C LEU A 95 9.88 0.76 -2.17
N ILE A 96 10.63 -0.33 -2.08
CA ILE A 96 10.99 -1.00 -0.82
C ILE A 96 11.83 -0.05 0.04
N ARG A 97 12.88 0.57 -0.52
CA ARG A 97 13.70 1.56 0.22
C ARG A 97 12.88 2.75 0.71
N HIS A 98 11.86 3.18 -0.04
CA HIS A 98 10.93 4.20 0.40
C HIS A 98 10.11 3.72 1.60
N HIS A 99 9.52 2.52 1.54
CA HIS A 99 8.75 1.94 2.63
C HIS A 99 9.58 1.69 3.90
N GLN A 100 10.86 1.32 3.74
CA GLN A 100 11.80 1.13 4.86
C GLN A 100 12.04 2.41 5.67
N LYS A 101 11.74 3.61 5.13
CA LYS A 101 11.81 4.88 5.88
C LYS A 101 10.67 5.07 6.88
N ALA A 102 9.62 4.23 6.82
CA ALA A 102 8.45 4.29 7.68
C ALA A 102 8.06 2.87 8.18
N PRO A 103 8.92 2.20 8.99
CA PRO A 103 8.71 0.82 9.44
C PRO A 103 7.39 0.61 10.19
N GLU A 104 6.94 1.62 10.94
CA GLU A 104 5.68 1.63 11.66
C GLU A 104 4.45 1.53 10.74
N LEU A 105 4.50 2.17 9.56
CA LEU A 105 3.43 2.06 8.57
C LEU A 105 3.42 0.67 7.92
N MET A 106 4.60 0.11 7.64
CA MET A 106 4.68 -1.24 7.07
C MET A 106 4.16 -2.29 8.06
N ARG A 107 4.54 -2.17 9.34
CA ARG A 107 4.00 -3.00 10.42
C ARG A 107 2.48 -2.88 10.53
N LEU A 108 1.94 -1.65 10.54
CA LEU A 108 0.49 -1.43 10.56
C LEU A 108 -0.22 -2.15 9.40
N TRP A 109 0.35 -2.10 8.19
CA TRP A 109 -0.26 -2.78 7.04
C TRP A 109 -0.23 -4.30 7.16
N ILE A 110 0.87 -4.87 7.62
CA ILE A 110 0.98 -6.30 7.87
C ILE A 110 -0.04 -6.74 8.93
N GLU A 111 -0.15 -5.99 10.04
CA GLU A 111 -1.13 -6.26 11.10
C GLU A 111 -2.57 -6.19 10.57
N LEU A 112 -2.89 -5.17 9.79
CA LEU A 112 -4.22 -5.00 9.20
C LEU A 112 -4.54 -6.07 8.15
N ALA A 113 -3.57 -6.47 7.32
CA ALA A 113 -3.73 -7.54 6.35
C ALA A 113 -4.01 -8.88 7.05
N ALA A 114 -3.27 -9.16 8.13
CA ALA A 114 -3.47 -10.35 8.94
C ALA A 114 -4.84 -10.31 9.67
N ALA A 115 -5.21 -9.18 10.28
CA ALA A 115 -6.50 -9.03 10.94
C ALA A 115 -7.68 -9.15 9.95
N ALA A 116 -7.50 -8.62 8.74
CA ALA A 116 -8.44 -8.73 7.64
C ALA A 116 -8.61 -10.14 7.09
N SER A 117 -7.80 -11.13 7.51
CA SER A 117 -8.05 -12.54 7.18
C SER A 117 -9.34 -13.06 7.80
N ARG A 118 -9.86 -12.38 8.84
CA ARG A 118 -11.16 -12.67 9.41
C ARG A 118 -12.27 -11.97 8.60
N PRO A 119 -13.28 -12.70 8.10
CA PRO A 119 -14.36 -12.09 7.30
C PRO A 119 -15.20 -11.03 8.01
N ASP A 120 -15.22 -11.04 9.35
CA ASP A 120 -15.94 -10.07 10.18
C ASP A 120 -15.15 -8.77 10.44
N HIS A 121 -13.89 -8.71 10.01
CA HIS A 121 -13.05 -7.54 10.23
C HIS A 121 -13.44 -6.38 9.29
N PRO A 122 -13.53 -5.12 9.76
CA PRO A 122 -13.94 -3.97 8.93
C PRO A 122 -13.08 -3.72 7.69
N ALA A 123 -11.82 -4.16 7.70
CA ALA A 123 -10.92 -4.04 6.55
C ALA A 123 -10.95 -5.23 5.58
N HIS A 124 -11.74 -6.28 5.85
CA HIS A 124 -11.73 -7.53 5.07
C HIS A 124 -11.94 -7.28 3.58
N THR A 125 -13.08 -6.67 3.22
CA THR A 125 -13.43 -6.36 1.82
C THR A 125 -12.35 -5.51 1.14
N HIS A 126 -11.84 -4.50 1.84
CA HIS A 126 -10.79 -3.63 1.31
C HIS A 126 -9.53 -4.41 0.95
N PHE A 127 -9.04 -5.28 1.84
CA PHE A 127 -7.84 -6.08 1.54
C PHE A 127 -8.09 -7.10 0.43
N VAL A 128 -9.27 -7.73 0.38
CA VAL A 128 -9.63 -8.64 -0.73
C VAL A 128 -9.55 -7.91 -2.07
N GLU A 129 -10.26 -6.77 -2.20
CA GLU A 129 -10.28 -5.96 -3.42
C GLU A 129 -8.89 -5.42 -3.79
N ARG A 130 -8.11 -5.01 -2.79
CA ARG A 130 -6.74 -4.52 -2.98
C ARG A 130 -5.82 -5.61 -3.54
N TYR A 131 -5.86 -6.81 -2.96
CA TYR A 131 -5.09 -7.94 -3.46
C TYR A 131 -5.55 -8.39 -4.85
N GLU A 132 -6.84 -8.37 -5.13
CA GLU A 132 -7.38 -8.64 -6.47
C GLU A 132 -6.88 -7.63 -7.49
N ARG A 133 -6.99 -6.32 -7.20
CA ARG A 133 -6.50 -5.25 -8.07
C ARG A 133 -5.01 -5.38 -8.34
N GLY A 134 -4.22 -5.60 -7.30
CA GLY A 134 -2.77 -5.80 -7.43
C GLY A 134 -2.44 -7.02 -8.29
N ARG A 135 -3.09 -8.17 -8.07
CA ARG A 135 -2.88 -9.37 -8.89
C ARG A 135 -3.24 -9.15 -10.35
N THR A 136 -4.37 -8.50 -10.62
CA THR A 136 -4.78 -8.18 -12.00
C THR A 136 -3.73 -7.30 -12.69
N GLN A 137 -3.28 -6.25 -12.02
CA GLN A 137 -2.32 -5.30 -12.59
C GLN A 137 -0.95 -5.95 -12.86
N PHE A 138 -0.44 -6.78 -11.96
CA PHE A 138 0.79 -7.53 -12.24
C PHE A 138 0.59 -8.59 -13.32
N ALA A 139 -0.56 -9.27 -13.35
CA ALA A 139 -0.86 -10.26 -14.38
C ALA A 139 -0.88 -9.62 -15.78
N GLU A 140 -1.44 -8.41 -15.93
CA GLU A 140 -1.39 -7.65 -17.19
C GLU A 140 0.06 -7.41 -17.64
N GLY A 141 0.94 -6.96 -16.73
CA GLY A 141 2.36 -6.82 -17.02
C GLY A 141 3.02 -8.15 -17.41
N PHE A 142 2.73 -9.24 -16.71
CA PHE A 142 3.29 -10.56 -17.03
C PHE A 142 2.73 -11.14 -18.34
N HIS A 143 1.50 -10.79 -18.75
CA HIS A 143 0.93 -11.18 -20.05
C HIS A 143 1.72 -10.55 -21.19
N ASP A 144 2.04 -9.26 -21.08
CA ASP A 144 2.86 -8.54 -22.04
C ASP A 144 4.26 -9.17 -22.20
N GLU A 145 4.84 -9.66 -21.10
CA GLU A 145 6.13 -10.33 -21.09
C GLU A 145 6.09 -11.77 -21.62
N ALA A 146 5.03 -12.50 -21.32
CA ALA A 146 4.79 -13.81 -21.90
C ALA A 146 4.60 -13.73 -23.42
N ALA A 147 3.88 -12.70 -23.92
CA ALA A 147 3.71 -12.45 -25.34
C ALA A 147 5.04 -12.15 -26.07
N ARG A 148 6.05 -11.68 -25.33
CA ARG A 148 7.42 -11.43 -25.82
C ARG A 148 8.36 -12.62 -25.60
N GLY A 149 7.87 -13.74 -25.07
CA GLY A 149 8.66 -14.94 -24.81
C GLY A 149 9.67 -14.80 -23.68
N ARG A 150 9.48 -13.82 -22.78
CA ARG A 150 10.42 -13.56 -21.68
C ARG A 150 10.00 -14.15 -20.34
N LEU A 151 8.71 -14.43 -20.15
CA LEU A 151 8.23 -15.11 -18.94
C LEU A 151 8.65 -16.59 -18.98
N ARG A 152 9.20 -17.08 -17.88
CA ARG A 152 9.71 -18.45 -17.74
C ARG A 152 8.71 -19.52 -18.15
N GLU A 153 9.18 -20.51 -18.90
CA GLU A 153 8.37 -21.66 -19.30
C GLU A 153 7.71 -22.36 -18.09
N GLY A 154 6.42 -22.67 -18.22
CA GLY A 154 5.64 -23.34 -17.19
C GLY A 154 5.06 -22.41 -16.11
N VAL A 155 5.39 -21.11 -16.13
CA VAL A 155 4.80 -20.11 -15.22
C VAL A 155 3.72 -19.32 -15.97
N SER A 156 2.47 -19.39 -15.51
CA SER A 156 1.40 -18.54 -16.06
C SER A 156 1.51 -17.10 -15.53
N PRO A 157 1.09 -16.08 -16.29
CA PRO A 157 1.04 -14.69 -15.81
C PRO A 157 0.28 -14.52 -14.50
N GLU A 158 -0.84 -15.24 -14.31
CA GLU A 158 -1.64 -15.21 -13.09
C GLU A 158 -0.89 -15.83 -11.91
N SER A 159 -0.16 -16.92 -12.16
CA SER A 159 0.66 -17.59 -11.15
C SER A 159 1.84 -16.70 -10.75
N ALA A 160 2.51 -16.07 -11.72
CA ALA A 160 3.55 -15.08 -11.47
C ALA A 160 3.04 -13.92 -10.61
N ALA A 161 1.86 -13.37 -10.89
CA ALA A 161 1.24 -12.30 -10.11
C ALA A 161 0.96 -12.68 -8.65
N VAL A 162 0.49 -13.92 -8.41
CA VAL A 162 0.26 -14.45 -7.06
C VAL A 162 1.59 -14.63 -6.32
N LEU A 163 2.58 -15.27 -6.96
CA LEU A 163 3.89 -15.52 -6.37
C LEU A 163 4.61 -14.22 -6.04
N PHE A 164 4.53 -13.24 -6.93
CA PHE A 164 5.12 -11.93 -6.75
C PHE A 164 4.58 -11.21 -5.53
N HIS A 165 3.26 -11.16 -5.35
CA HIS A 165 2.66 -10.63 -4.13
C HIS A 165 3.09 -11.41 -2.88
N ALA A 166 3.11 -12.74 -2.96
CA ALA A 166 3.47 -13.59 -1.83
C ALA A 166 4.92 -13.35 -1.36
N VAL A 167 5.86 -13.25 -2.30
CA VAL A 167 7.27 -12.98 -2.02
C VAL A 167 7.46 -11.59 -1.42
N LEU A 168 6.88 -10.55 -2.02
CA LEU A 168 7.01 -9.18 -1.49
C LEU A 168 6.46 -9.06 -0.06
N ASN A 169 5.27 -9.60 0.19
CA ASN A 169 4.67 -9.60 1.52
C ASN A 169 5.52 -10.36 2.54
N GLY A 170 6.03 -11.54 2.16
CA GLY A 170 6.87 -12.37 3.03
C GLY A 170 8.19 -11.71 3.37
N LEU A 171 8.81 -11.01 2.42
CA LEU A 171 10.05 -10.26 2.64
C LEU A 171 9.81 -9.03 3.52
N GLN A 172 8.75 -8.26 3.27
CA GLN A 172 8.37 -7.12 4.12
C GLN A 172 8.10 -7.55 5.57
N LEU A 173 7.40 -8.68 5.77
CA LEU A 173 7.19 -9.25 7.10
C LEU A 173 8.51 -9.59 7.79
N GLN A 174 9.43 -10.28 7.09
CA GLN A 174 10.73 -10.63 7.65
C GLN A 174 11.56 -9.38 8.00
N TRP A 175 11.56 -8.35 7.15
CA TRP A 175 12.24 -7.09 7.45
C TRP A 175 11.64 -6.34 8.65
N VAL A 176 10.32 -6.38 8.84
CA VAL A 176 9.70 -5.78 10.04
C VAL A 176 10.14 -6.51 11.32
N LEU A 177 10.45 -7.81 11.23
CA LEU A 177 10.97 -8.61 12.34
C LEU A 177 12.48 -8.41 12.57
N ASP A 178 13.25 -8.21 11.50
CA ASP A 178 14.69 -7.97 11.49
C ASP A 178 15.05 -6.87 10.47
N GLN A 179 15.24 -5.64 10.95
CA GLN A 179 15.47 -4.48 10.08
C GLN A 179 16.89 -4.45 9.47
N ASP A 180 17.80 -5.33 9.94
CA ASP A 180 19.13 -5.49 9.37
C ASP A 180 19.13 -6.44 8.16
N LEU A 181 18.04 -7.18 7.93
CA LEU A 181 17.90 -8.10 6.81
C LEU A 181 17.83 -7.35 5.47
N ASP A 182 18.69 -7.72 4.51
CA ASP A 182 18.50 -7.25 3.13
C ASP A 182 17.30 -7.95 2.49
N ILE A 183 16.32 -7.15 2.06
CA ILE A 183 15.16 -7.61 1.30
C ILE A 183 15.12 -7.07 -0.12
N VAL A 184 16.04 -6.17 -0.50
CA VAL A 184 16.09 -5.60 -1.84
C VAL A 184 16.75 -6.59 -2.82
N GLY A 185 17.88 -7.19 -2.43
CA GLY A 185 18.55 -8.21 -3.23
C GLY A 185 17.63 -9.39 -3.57
N PRO A 186 17.01 -10.06 -2.57
CA PRO A 186 16.10 -11.17 -2.81
C PRO A 186 14.90 -10.87 -3.72
N VAL A 187 14.41 -9.62 -3.74
CA VAL A 187 13.35 -9.22 -4.68
C VAL A 187 13.86 -9.17 -6.11
N ALA A 188 15.05 -8.60 -6.34
CA ALA A 188 15.65 -8.57 -7.66
C ALA A 188 15.95 -9.99 -8.17
N ASP A 189 16.49 -10.86 -7.31
CA ASP A 189 16.74 -12.26 -7.63
C ASP A 189 15.44 -12.99 -7.99
N PHE A 190 14.37 -12.78 -7.23
CA PHE A 190 13.06 -13.38 -7.52
C PHE A 190 12.48 -12.89 -8.85
N VAL A 191 12.61 -11.60 -9.17
CA VAL A 191 12.24 -11.07 -10.50
C VAL A 191 13.03 -11.80 -11.59
N GLY A 192 14.35 -11.95 -11.42
CA GLY A 192 15.19 -12.71 -12.35
C GLY A 192 14.76 -14.17 -12.52
N LEU A 193 14.27 -14.84 -11.47
CA LEU A 193 13.76 -16.21 -11.55
C LEU A 193 12.47 -16.36 -12.39
N LEU A 194 11.68 -15.29 -12.51
CA LEU A 194 10.43 -15.30 -13.28
C LEU A 194 10.65 -15.09 -14.79
N PHE A 195 11.81 -14.55 -15.18
CA PHE A 195 12.11 -14.26 -16.59
C PHE A 195 13.25 -15.17 -17.07
N ASP A 196 13.13 -15.69 -18.29
CA ASP A 196 14.22 -16.44 -18.89
C ASP A 196 15.35 -15.47 -19.26
N HIS A 197 16.57 -15.77 -18.85
CA HIS A 197 17.74 -15.07 -19.37
C HIS A 197 17.97 -15.55 -20.80
N ASP A 198 18.05 -14.61 -21.76
CA ASP A 198 18.39 -14.91 -23.15
C ASP A 198 19.51 -15.96 -23.17
N HIS A 199 19.27 -17.06 -23.89
CA HIS A 199 20.33 -17.97 -24.31
C HIS A 199 21.17 -17.26 -25.38
N THR A 200 21.88 -16.20 -25.01
CA THR A 200 22.97 -15.62 -25.80
C THR A 200 24.27 -16.27 -25.35
N ASP A 201 24.46 -17.52 -25.76
CA ASP A 201 25.77 -18.14 -25.91
C ASP A 201 25.62 -19.37 -26.82
N GLU A 202 25.64 -19.12 -28.14
CA GLU A 202 26.21 -20.02 -29.15
C GLU A 202 26.98 -19.21 -30.20
#